data_AF-A0A257AJG0-F1
#
_entry.id   AF-A0A257AJG0-F1
#
_cell.length_a   1.000
_cell.length_b   1.000
_cell.length_c   1.000
_cell.angle_alpha   90.00
_cell.angle_beta   90.00
_cell.angle_gamma   90.00
#
_symmetry.space_group_name_H-M   'P 1'
#
loop_
_entity.id
_entity.type
_entity.pdbx_description
1 polymer ?
#
loop_
_entity_poly.entity_id
_entity_poly.type
_entity_poly.pdbx_seq_one_letter_code
_entity_poly.pdbx_strand_id
1 'polypeptide(L)' 'EVIVWGNVNCGETLVSGNLEDVVREVTDNIYGAAPFCGYIFGSSNTLHMGVKPENVRVMIETYMHIRSYPLKRLVGV' A
#
# COMPACT_ATOMS: atom_id res chain seq x y z
N GLU A 1 -14.96 15.57 5.73
CA GLU A 1 -13.63 14.96 5.51
C GLU A 1 -13.82 13.68 4.73
N VAL A 2 -12.85 13.30 3.88
CA VAL A 2 -12.90 12.08 3.07
C VAL A 2 -11.85 11.12 3.60
N ILE A 3 -12.24 9.87 3.83
CA ILE A 3 -11.35 8.77 4.18
C ILE A 3 -11.32 7.81 2.99
N VAL A 4 -10.12 7.43 2.57
CA VAL A 4 -9.86 6.47 1.49
C VAL A 4 -9.29 5.18 2.06
N TRP A 5 -9.64 4.04 1.46
CA TRP A 5 -9.16 2.72 1.84
C TRP A 5 -8.69 1.95 0.59
N GLY A 6 -7.53 1.30 0.68
CA GLY A 6 -6.96 0.50 -0.41
C GLY A 6 -5.43 0.57 -0.43
N ASN A 7 -4.72 0.29 -1.51
CA ASN A 7 -5.22 -0.02 -2.85
C ASN A 7 -4.26 -0.97 -3.60
N VAL A 8 -3.56 -1.86 -2.89
CA VAL A 8 -2.57 -2.74 -3.54
C VAL A 8 -3.28 -3.74 -4.47
N ASN A 9 -2.87 -3.78 -5.74
CA ASN A 9 -3.59 -4.41 -6.82
C ASN A 9 -3.67 -5.95 -6.68
N CYS A 10 -4.89 -6.46 -6.46
CA CYS A 10 -5.18 -7.89 -6.40
C CYS A 10 -5.19 -8.62 -7.75
N GLY A 11 -5.28 -7.92 -8.88
CA GLY A 11 -5.35 -8.53 -10.22
C GLY A 11 -3.98 -8.68 -10.90
N GLU A 12 -3.02 -7.81 -10.56
CA GLU A 12 -1.72 -7.76 -11.22
C GLU A 12 -0.58 -7.87 -10.20
N THR A 13 -0.36 -6.86 -9.37
CA THR A 13 0.81 -6.79 -8.49
C THR A 13 0.90 -7.96 -7.50
N LEU A 14 -0.22 -8.31 -6.86
CA LEU A 14 -0.24 -9.43 -5.92
C LEU A 14 -0.30 -10.81 -6.61
N VAL A 15 -0.53 -10.87 -7.93
CA VAL A 15 -0.69 -12.12 -8.70
C VAL A 15 0.56 -12.42 -9.54
N SER A 16 0.96 -11.49 -10.40
CA SER A 16 2.07 -11.65 -11.34
C SER A 16 3.32 -10.86 -10.96
N GLY A 17 3.19 -9.79 -10.17
CA GLY A 17 4.31 -8.96 -9.74
C GLY A 17 5.40 -9.71 -8.98
N ASN A 18 6.63 -9.21 -9.06
CA ASN A 18 7.73 -9.64 -8.19
C ASN A 18 7.64 -8.89 -6.83
N LEU A 19 8.58 -9.20 -5.93
CA LEU A 19 8.57 -8.60 -4.59
C LEU A 19 8.84 -7.08 -4.65
N GLU A 20 9.70 -6.64 -5.57
CA GLU A 20 10.03 -5.24 -5.78
C GLU A 20 8.84 -4.43 -6.28
N ASP A 21 8.00 -5.01 -7.16
CA ASP A 21 6.76 -4.41 -7.65
C ASP A 21 5.80 -4.14 -6.48
N VAL A 22 5.69 -5.09 -5.56
CA VAL A 22 4.86 -4.95 -4.36
C VAL A 22 5.39 -3.84 -3.46
N VAL A 23 6.70 -3.84 -3.18
CA VAL A 23 7.34 -2.80 -2.35
C VAL A 23 7.08 -1.42 -2.93
N ARG A 24 7.28 -1.26 -4.25
CA ARG A 24 7.05 0.00 -4.96
C ARG A 24 5.59 0.44 -4.82
N GLU A 25 4.63 -0.42 -5.12
CA GLU A 25 3.22 -0.03 -5.07
C GLU A 25 2.73 0.32 -3.65
N VAL A 26 3.17 -0.42 -2.64
CA VAL A 26 2.88 -0.07 -1.24
C VAL A 26 3.43 1.31 -0.90
N THR A 27 4.66 1.58 -1.33
CA THR A 27 5.35 2.86 -1.11
C THR A 27 4.61 4.01 -1.79
N ASP A 28 4.25 3.83 -3.06
CA ASP A 28 3.53 4.82 -3.86
C ASP A 28 2.14 5.12 -3.29
N ASN A 29 1.40 4.08 -2.89
CA ASN A 29 0.09 4.23 -2.26
C ASN A 29 0.17 5.04 -0.96
N ILE A 30 1.16 4.75 -0.11
CA ILE A 30 1.34 5.45 1.16
C ILE A 30 1.77 6.90 0.93
N TYR A 31 2.73 7.18 0.05
CA TYR A 31 3.14 8.57 -0.22
C TYR A 31 2.07 9.38 -0.96
N GLY A 32 1.25 8.74 -1.80
CA GLY A 32 0.19 9.40 -2.55
C GLY A 32 -1.07 9.68 -1.73
N ALA A 33 -1.46 8.75 -0.83
CA ALA A 33 -2.75 8.82 -0.14
C ALA A 33 -2.64 9.08 1.37
N ALA A 34 -1.54 8.75 2.03
CA ALA A 34 -1.40 8.92 3.49
C ALA A 34 -1.16 10.36 3.98
N PRO A 35 -0.55 11.29 3.22
CA PRO A 35 -0.38 12.66 3.70
C PRO A 35 -1.70 13.30 4.11
N PHE A 36 -1.67 14.11 5.18
CA PHE A 36 -2.79 14.92 5.67
C PHE A 36 -3.97 14.18 6.34
N CYS A 37 -3.84 12.88 6.63
CA CYS A 37 -4.80 12.00 7.34
C CYS A 37 -5.95 11.48 6.45
N GLY A 38 -6.56 10.34 6.85
CA GLY A 38 -7.68 9.73 6.12
C GLY A 38 -7.33 8.60 5.16
N TYR A 39 -6.22 7.88 5.33
CA TYR A 39 -5.89 6.69 4.54
C TYR A 39 -5.82 5.43 5.39
N ILE A 40 -6.63 4.44 5.04
CA ILE A 40 -6.56 3.08 5.56
C ILE A 40 -5.82 2.24 4.52
N PHE A 41 -4.74 1.59 4.93
CA PHE A 41 -4.00 0.70 4.05
C PHE A 41 -4.74 -0.63 3.83
N GLY A 42 -4.72 -1.14 2.60
CA GLY A 42 -5.34 -2.41 2.25
C GLY A 42 -5.06 -2.83 0.81
N SER A 43 -5.60 -3.98 0.44
CA SER A 43 -5.65 -4.42 -0.94
C SER A 43 -6.78 -3.70 -1.72
N SER A 44 -6.74 -3.72 -3.05
CA SER A 44 -7.77 -3.12 -3.91
C SER A 44 -9.08 -3.91 -3.90
N ASN A 45 -9.04 -5.19 -3.53
CA ASN A 45 -10.19 -6.06 -3.39
C ASN A 45 -9.88 -7.23 -2.43
N THR A 46 -10.81 -8.17 -2.29
CA THR A 46 -10.59 -9.44 -1.57
C THR A 46 -9.39 -10.18 -2.16
N LEU A 47 -8.51 -10.68 -1.28
CA LEU A 47 -7.39 -11.54 -1.68
C LEU A 47 -7.95 -12.88 -2.17
N HIS A 48 -7.90 -13.13 -3.48
CA HIS A 48 -8.39 -14.35 -4.10
C HIS A 48 -7.27 -15.37 -4.33
N MET A 49 -7.64 -16.59 -4.77
CA MET A 49 -6.71 -17.73 -4.93
C MET A 49 -5.52 -17.51 -5.87
N GLY A 50 -5.56 -16.49 -6.72
CA GLY A 50 -4.47 -16.16 -7.64
C GLY A 50 -3.36 -15.32 -7.01
N VAL A 51 -3.64 -14.74 -5.84
CA VAL A 51 -2.66 -13.93 -5.12
C VAL A 51 -1.56 -14.81 -4.55
N LYS A 52 -0.30 -14.43 -4.81
CA LYS A 52 0.87 -15.09 -4.26
C LYS A 52 1.02 -14.75 -2.76
N PRO A 53 1.10 -15.75 -1.87
CA PRO A 53 1.31 -15.50 -0.44
C PRO A 53 2.55 -14.68 -0.12
N GLU A 54 3.64 -14.86 -0.89
CA GLU A 54 4.89 -14.12 -0.71
C GLU A 54 4.70 -12.62 -0.99
N ASN A 55 3.88 -12.28 -1.98
CA ASN A 55 3.55 -10.90 -2.32
C ASN A 55 2.71 -10.26 -1.20
N VAL A 56 1.76 -10.99 -0.59
CA VAL A 56 1.00 -10.49 0.57
C VAL A 56 1.90 -10.28 1.78
N ARG A 57 2.84 -11.20 2.03
CA ARG A 57 3.82 -11.05 3.11
C ARG A 57 4.64 -9.78 2.93
N VAL A 58 5.21 -9.58 1.74
CA VAL A 58 6.00 -8.38 1.43
C VAL A 58 5.14 -7.11 1.52
N MET A 59 3.90 -7.15 1.03
CA MET A 59 2.95 -6.04 1.16
C MET A 59 2.80 -5.58 2.62
N ILE A 60 2.58 -6.52 3.53
CA ILE A 60 2.43 -6.23 4.96
C ILE A 60 3.76 -5.76 5.56
N GLU A 61 4.86 -6.44 5.29
CA GLU A 61 6.20 -6.11 5.82
C GLU A 61 6.64 -4.69 5.40
N THR A 62 6.45 -4.33 4.12
CA THR A 62 6.73 -2.98 3.61
C THR A 62 5.89 -1.96 4.35
N TYR A 63 4.57 -2.16 4.45
CA TYR A 63 3.70 -1.25 5.20
C TYR A 63 4.19 -1.10 6.65
N MET A 64 4.47 -2.20 7.36
CA MET A 64 4.96 -2.15 8.74
C MET A 64 6.27 -1.36 8.90
N HIS A 65 7.13 -1.38 7.89
CA HIS A 65 8.41 -0.65 7.87
C HIS A 65 8.22 0.86 7.67
N ILE A 66 7.28 1.28 6.81
CA ILE A 66 7.14 2.70 6.41
C ILE A 66 5.91 3.41 7.00
N ARG A 67 5.01 2.70 7.69
CA ARG A 67 3.74 3.22 8.26
C ARG A 67 3.88 4.29 9.36
N SER A 68 5.10 4.65 9.77
CA SER A 68 5.33 5.62 10.84
C SER A 68 4.71 6.98 10.47
N TYR A 69 3.52 7.22 11.00
CA TYR A 69 2.68 8.40 10.77
C TYR A 69 2.81 9.38 11.96
N PRO A 70 2.78 10.72 11.75
CA PRO A 70 2.63 11.40 10.47
C PRO A 70 3.95 11.52 9.71
N LEU A 71 3.93 11.17 8.42
CA LEU A 71 4.95 11.60 7.47
C LEU A 71 5.02 13.13 7.60
N LYS A 72 6.18 13.65 8.03
CA LYS A 72 6.35 15.07 8.38
C LYS A 72 5.74 15.95 7.29
N ARG A 73 4.92 16.91 7.72
CA ARG A 73 4.36 18.00 6.90
C ARG A 73 5.40 18.44 5.86
N LEU A 74 5.13 18.27 4.57
CA LEU A 74 5.77 19.09 3.55
C LEU A 74 5.29 20.52 3.81
N VAL A 75 6.06 21.26 4.61
CA VAL A 75 5.85 22.69 4.82
C VAL A 75 6.38 23.36 3.55
N GLY A 76 5.49 23.85 2.70
CA GLY A 76 5.87 24.64 1.53
C GLY A 76 5.06 24.35 0.29
N VAL A 77 3.78 24.73 0.30
CA VAL A 77 3.10 25.34 -0.85
C VAL A 77 2.26 26.49 -0.32
#